data_AF-A0A2A2T4S1-F1
#
_entry.id   AF-A0A2A2T4S1-F1
#
_cell.length_a   1.000
_cell.length_b   1.000
_cell.length_c   1.000
_cell.angle_alpha   90.00
_cell.angle_beta   90.00
_cell.angle_gamma   90.00
#
_symmetry.space_group_name_H-M   'P 1'
#
loop_
_entity.id
_entity.type
_entity.pdbx_description
1 polymer ?
#
loop_
_entity_poly.entity_id
_entity_poly.type
_entity_poly.pdbx_seq_one_letter_code
_entity_poly.pdbx_strand_id
1 'polypeptide(L)'
;MLAAQQCILRGQAITHQWRAVVDAVNIMETLRRAGHIQDPGGHIYAAVEAILRAIERKNATGSEHALLDGPGITALGEVLAAVPDVIDSLTHRQYIQTLR
;
A
#
# COMPACT_ATOMS: atom_id res chain seq x y z
N MET A 1 -1.36 10.14 5.88
CA MET A 1 -0.84 8.76 5.70
C MET A 1 -0.73 8.01 7.02
N LEU A 2 0.03 8.50 8.01
CA LEU A 2 0.21 7.88 9.34
C LEU A 2 -1.09 7.43 10.04
N ALA A 3 -2.13 8.27 10.06
CA ALA A 3 -3.42 7.92 10.67
C ALA A 3 -4.15 6.76 9.94
N ALA A 4 -4.09 6.75 8.60
CA ALA A 4 -4.71 5.68 7.80
C ALA A 4 -3.98 4.34 7.99
N GLN A 5 -2.64 4.39 8.01
CA GLN A 5 -1.80 3.22 8.30
C GLN A 5 -2.14 2.61 9.67
N GLN A 6 -2.22 3.43 10.72
CA GLN A 6 -2.58 2.94 12.06
C GLN A 6 -3.98 2.30 12.11
N CYS A 7 -4.96 2.88 11.40
CA CYS A 7 -6.30 2.29 11.33
C CYS A 7 -6.30 0.93 10.62
N ILE A 8 -5.52 0.75 9.55
CA ILE A 8 -5.42 -0.54 8.85
C ILE A 8 -4.72 -1.59 9.71
N LEU A 9 -3.60 -1.22 10.33
CA LEU A 9 -2.83 -2.14 11.18
C LEU A 9 -3.62 -2.61 12.41
N ARG A 10 -4.60 -1.82 12.85
CA ARG A 10 -5.51 -2.17 13.96
C ARG A 10 -6.82 -2.83 13.52
N GLY A 11 -7.03 -3.03 12.21
CA GLY A 11 -8.28 -3.58 11.68
C GLY A 11 -9.50 -2.67 11.86
N GLN A 12 -9.29 -1.37 12.04
CA GLN A 12 -10.34 -0.37 12.29
C GLN A 12 -10.57 0.53 11.07
N ALA A 13 -9.98 0.18 9.92
CA ALA A 13 -9.99 1.05 8.77
C ALA A 13 -11.34 1.08 8.05
N ILE A 14 -11.79 2.29 7.76
CA ILE A 14 -12.94 2.57 6.89
C ILE A 14 -12.48 2.77 5.44
N THR A 15 -13.43 2.75 4.51
CA THR A 15 -13.19 2.81 3.06
C THR A 15 -12.23 3.92 2.62
N HIS A 16 -12.33 5.13 3.19
CA HIS A 16 -11.44 6.24 2.84
C HIS A 16 -9.97 5.99 3.24
N GLN A 17 -9.74 5.36 4.40
CA GLN A 17 -8.38 5.05 4.87
C GLN A 17 -7.75 3.96 4.02
N TRP A 18 -8.55 2.97 3.59
CA TRP A 18 -8.14 1.97 2.61
C TRP A 18 -7.76 2.59 1.27
N ARG A 19 -8.52 3.59 0.79
CA ARG A 19 -8.19 4.28 -0.46
C ARG A 19 -6.79 4.92 -0.43
N ALA A 20 -6.49 5.67 0.62
CA ALA A 20 -5.18 6.31 0.77
C ALA A 20 -4.01 5.31 0.79
N VAL A 21 -4.23 4.12 1.35
CA VAL A 21 -3.20 3.07 1.41
C VAL A 21 -3.05 2.35 0.07
N VAL A 22 -4.15 2.05 -0.62
CA VAL A 22 -4.12 1.50 -1.98
C VAL A 22 -3.40 2.45 -2.92
N ASP A 23 -3.71 3.76 -2.86
CA ASP A 23 -3.04 4.76 -3.69
C ASP A 23 -1.53 4.82 -3.42
N ALA A 24 -1.11 4.73 -2.15
CA ALA A 24 0.30 4.71 -1.78
C ALA A 24 1.03 3.46 -2.34
N VAL A 25 0.43 2.27 -2.22
CA VAL A 25 0.99 1.03 -2.78
C VAL A 25 1.03 1.09 -4.31
N ASN A 26 0.00 1.63 -4.95
CA ASN A 26 -0.05 1.80 -6.41
C ASN A 26 1.06 2.72 -6.93
N ILE A 27 1.35 3.82 -6.21
CA ILE A 27 2.46 4.72 -6.56
C ILE A 27 3.79 3.98 -6.47
N MET A 28 4.03 3.23 -5.38
CA MET A 28 5.25 2.44 -5.21
C MET A 28 5.40 1.39 -6.32
N GLU A 29 4.32 0.70 -6.68
CA GLU A 29 4.33 -0.26 -7.78
C GLU A 29 4.64 0.42 -9.13
N THR A 30 4.03 1.57 -9.40
CA THR A 30 4.27 2.34 -10.63
C THR A 30 5.72 2.77 -10.74
N LEU A 31 6.30 3.29 -9.65
CA LEU A 31 7.70 3.69 -9.58
C LEU A 31 8.66 2.51 -9.81
N ARG A 32 8.33 1.34 -9.25
CA ARG A 32 9.11 0.11 -9.45
C ARG A 32 9.06 -0.32 -10.92
N ARG A 33 7.88 -0.32 -11.54
CA ARG A 33 7.70 -0.67 -12.96
C ARG A 33 8.41 0.30 -13.91
N ALA A 34 8.47 1.58 -13.55
CA ALA A 34 9.21 2.60 -14.28
C ALA A 34 10.74 2.55 -14.08
N GLY A 35 11.23 1.69 -13.18
CA GLY A 35 12.66 1.55 -12.87
C GLY A 35 13.22 2.66 -11.96
N HIS A 36 12.35 3.43 -11.30
CA HIS A 36 12.76 4.49 -10.38
C HIS A 36 13.12 3.99 -8.98
N ILE A 37 12.55 2.86 -8.55
CA ILE A 37 12.89 2.21 -7.29
C ILE A 37 13.12 0.71 -7.51
N GLN A 38 13.94 0.12 -6.65
CA GLN A 38 14.21 -1.32 -6.62
C GLN A 38 13.42 -1.97 -5.47
N ASP A 39 12.98 -3.20 -5.68
CA ASP A 39 12.28 -4.01 -4.66
C ASP A 39 12.83 -5.44 -4.68
N PRO A 40 14.08 -5.66 -4.21
CA PRO A 40 14.72 -6.96 -4.28
C PRO A 40 14.05 -8.02 -3.39
N GLY A 41 13.33 -7.59 -2.35
CA GLY A 41 12.59 -8.48 -1.45
C GLY A 41 11.16 -8.80 -1.91
N GLY A 42 10.66 -8.15 -2.96
CA GLY A 42 9.29 -8.34 -3.44
C GLY A 42 8.22 -7.83 -2.50
N HIS A 43 8.54 -6.85 -1.63
CA HIS A 43 7.65 -6.32 -0.60
C HIS A 43 6.44 -5.62 -1.21
N ILE A 44 6.61 -4.94 -2.34
CA ILE A 44 5.52 -4.25 -3.04
C ILE A 44 4.51 -5.26 -3.56
N TYR A 45 4.98 -6.35 -4.17
CA TYR A 45 4.10 -7.42 -4.65
C TYR A 45 3.37 -8.11 -3.49
N ALA A 46 4.07 -8.41 -2.39
CA ALA A 46 3.47 -8.98 -1.19
C ALA A 46 2.39 -8.06 -0.58
N ALA A 47 2.60 -6.75 -0.58
CA ALA A 47 1.61 -5.78 -0.13
C ALA A 47 0.37 -5.75 -1.04
N VAL A 48 0.55 -5.81 -2.37
CA VAL A 48 -0.57 -5.90 -3.32
C VAL A 48 -1.38 -7.18 -3.09
N GLU A 49 -0.73 -8.34 -2.97
CA GLU A 49 -1.43 -9.59 -2.66
C GLU A 49 -2.18 -9.52 -1.33
N ALA A 50 -1.58 -8.94 -0.30
CA ALA A 50 -2.20 -8.79 1.01
C ALA A 50 -3.48 -7.95 0.94
N ILE A 51 -3.47 -6.85 0.18
CA ILE A 51 -4.65 -6.01 -0.06
C ILE A 51 -5.73 -6.82 -0.78
N LEU A 52 -5.39 -7.54 -1.85
CA LEU A 52 -6.34 -8.33 -2.62
C LEU A 52 -7.00 -9.41 -1.76
N ARG A 53 -6.22 -10.17 -0.98
CA ARG A 53 -6.73 -11.19 -0.06
C ARG A 53 -7.62 -10.60 1.04
N ALA A 54 -7.31 -9.40 1.53
CA ALA A 54 -8.14 -8.72 2.52
C ALA A 54 -9.50 -8.31 1.93
N ILE A 55 -9.52 -7.83 0.68
CA ILE A 55 -10.74 -7.47 -0.06
C ILE A 55 -11.56 -8.71 -0.39
N GLU A 56 -10.94 -9.80 -0.87
CA GLU A 56 -11.60 -11.09 -1.09
C GLU A 56 -12.20 -11.65 0.21
N ARG A 57 -11.39 -11.61 1.28
CA ARG A 57 -11.77 -11.72 2.71
C ARG A 57 -13.13 -11.10 3.01
N LYS A 58 -13.14 -9.78 2.82
CA LYS A 58 -14.28 -8.92 3.11
C LYS A 58 -15.50 -9.31 2.28
N ASN A 59 -15.32 -9.48 0.97
CA ASN A 59 -16.41 -9.78 0.03
C ASN A 59 -17.05 -11.14 0.29
N ALA A 60 -16.24 -12.16 0.59
CA ALA A 60 -16.73 -13.51 0.87
C ALA A 60 -17.50 -13.62 2.20
N THR A 61 -17.10 -12.83 3.20
CA THR A 61 -17.69 -12.87 4.56
C THR A 61 -18.81 -11.84 4.77
N GLY A 62 -18.95 -10.86 3.87
CA GLY A 62 -19.83 -9.71 4.06
C GLY A 62 -19.36 -8.76 5.17
N SER A 63 -18.09 -8.87 5.59
CA SER A 63 -17.52 -8.01 6.65
C SER A 63 -17.55 -6.54 6.24
N GLU A 64 -17.80 -5.65 7.21
CA GLU A 64 -17.74 -4.20 7.00
C GLU A 64 -16.30 -3.74 6.73
N HIS A 65 -15.32 -4.43 7.33
CA HIS A 65 -13.91 -4.09 7.26
C HIS A 65 -13.10 -5.17 6.52
N ALA A 66 -12.18 -4.73 5.66
CA ALA A 66 -11.11 -5.57 5.15
C ALA A 66 -10.04 -5.72 6.24
N LEU A 67 -9.61 -6.96 6.48
CA LEU A 67 -8.64 -7.29 7.52
C LEU A 67 -7.46 -8.01 6.89
N LEU A 68 -6.26 -7.57 7.28
CA LEU A 68 -5.00 -8.22 6.90
C LEU A 68 -4.68 -9.35 7.87
N ASP A 69 -3.98 -10.36 7.37
CA ASP A 69 -3.31 -11.35 8.22
C ASP A 69 -1.93 -10.83 8.67
N GLY A 70 -1.27 -11.57 9.56
CA GLY A 70 0.05 -11.18 10.10
C GLY A 70 1.09 -10.87 9.01
N PRO A 71 1.28 -11.74 8.00
CA PRO A 71 2.16 -11.45 6.88
C PRO A 71 1.74 -10.20 6.09
N GLY A 72 0.44 -10.03 5.82
CA GLY A 72 -0.08 -8.87 5.10
C GLY A 72 0.11 -7.55 5.86
N ILE A 73 0.02 -7.58 7.19
CA ILE A 73 0.33 -6.44 8.07
C ILE A 73 1.79 -6.03 7.92
N THR A 74 2.72 -6.99 7.95
CA THR A 74 4.15 -6.72 7.82
C THR A 74 4.49 -6.16 6.45
N ALA A 75 4.07 -6.84 5.37
CA ALA A 75 4.37 -6.42 4.00
C ALA A 75 3.84 -5.02 3.70
N LEU A 76 2.59 -4.75 4.09
CA LEU A 76 2.00 -3.43 3.91
C LEU A 76 2.67 -2.36 4.79
N GLY A 77 3.02 -2.71 6.03
CA GLY A 77 3.72 -1.83 6.95
C GLY A 77 5.08 -1.38 6.41
N GLU A 78 5.87 -2.31 5.86
CA GLU A 78 7.17 -2.04 5.25
C GLU A 78 7.05 -1.10 4.03
N VAL A 79 6.10 -1.38 3.13
CA VAL A 79 5.87 -0.52 1.96
C VAL A 79 5.46 0.88 2.39
N LEU A 80 4.49 1.01 3.30
CA LEU A 80 4.00 2.31 3.75
C LEU A 80 5.05 3.12 4.51
N ALA A 81 5.95 2.45 5.25
CA ALA A 81 7.06 3.11 5.93
C ALA A 81 8.07 3.71 4.95
N ALA A 82 8.25 3.10 3.77
CA ALA A 82 9.18 3.57 2.74
C ALA A 82 8.62 4.71 1.85
N VAL A 83 7.30 4.92 1.85
CA VAL A 83 6.64 5.91 0.97
C VAL A 83 7.20 7.33 1.12
N PRO A 84 7.36 7.90 2.34
CA PRO A 84 7.89 9.26 2.49
C PRO A 84 9.28 9.42 1.85
N ASP A 85 10.20 8.52 2.17
CA ASP A 85 11.58 8.58 1.68
C ASP A 85 11.64 8.43 0.15
N VAL A 86 10.81 7.55 -0.41
CA VAL A 86 10.71 7.40 -1.87
C VAL A 86 10.15 8.67 -2.50
N ILE A 87 9.06 9.24 -1.99
CA ILE A 87 8.46 10.45 -2.54
C ILE A 87 9.46 11.62 -2.50
N ASP A 88 10.17 11.79 -1.38
CA ASP A 88 11.15 12.86 -1.20
C ASP A 88 12.38 12.70 -2.11
N SER A 89 12.68 11.47 -2.55
CA SER A 89 13.77 11.19 -3.49
C SER A 89 13.44 11.50 -4.95
N LEU A 90 12.16 11.68 -5.30
CA LEU A 90 11.74 11.90 -6.68
C LEU A 90 11.93 13.36 -7.09
N THR A 91 12.43 13.56 -8.31
CA THR A 91 12.32 14.88 -8.95
C THR A 91 10.87 15.20 -9.25
N HIS A 92 10.52 16.50 -9.29
CA HIS A 92 9.19 16.96 -9.64
C HIS A 92 8.67 16.38 -10.98
N ARG A 93 9.58 16.18 -11.94
CA ARG A 93 9.27 15.54 -13.24
C ARG A 93 8.88 14.07 -13.08
N GLN A 94 9.64 13.30 -12.31
CA GLN A 94 9.34 11.88 -12.04
C GLN A 94 8.00 11.74 -11.30
N TYR A 95 7.75 12.63 -10.34
CA TYR A 95 6.48 12.66 -9.61
C TYR A 95 5.27 12.95 -10.53
N ILE A 96 5.37 13.89 -11.47
CA ILE A 96 4.28 14.16 -12.42
C ILE A 96 4.04 12.97 -13.36
N GLN A 97 5.11 12.25 -13.75
CA GLN A 97 4.99 11.11 -14.66
C GLN A 97 4.28 9.90 -14.04
N THR A 98 4.32 9.76 -12.71
CA THR A 98 3.64 8.67 -12.00
C THR A 98 2.17 8.95 -11.68
N LEU A 99 1.68 10.17 -11.92
CA LEU A 99 0.28 10.58 -11.71
C LEU A 99 -0.61 10.46 -12.97
N ARG A 100 -0.07 9.97 -14.09
CA ARG A 100 -0.76 9.84 -15.38
C ARG A 100 -1.11 8.38 -15.67
#